data_AF-A0A497T1V8-F1
#
_entry.id   AF-A0A497T1V8-F1
#
_cell.length_a   1.000
_cell.length_b   1.000
_cell.length_c   1.000
_cell.angle_alpha   90.00
_cell.angle_beta   90.00
_cell.angle_gamma   90.00
#
_symmetry.space_group_name_H-M   'P 1'
#
loop_
_entity.id
_entity.type
_entity.pdbx_description
1 polymer ?
#
loop_
_entity_poly.entity_id
_entity_poly.type
_entity_poly.pdbx_seq_one_letter_code
_entity_poly.pdbx_strand_id
1 'polypeptide(L)'
;MKKQSHEKAERADIYLNGKYIAHVQDALKFVNDFKKKRRAGLLPYQANIAHYPELREIRINTSHGRVRRPLIIVENGKPKLTKEHIEKLKKNEIDWSYLVNHGIIEYLDTEEEENSYIALTPEDVTK
;
A
#
# COMPACT_ATOMS: atom_id res chain seq x y z
N MET A 1 -7.34 -22.01 -23.66
CA MET A 1 -6.02 -22.28 -23.02
C MET A 1 -5.61 -21.03 -22.25
N LYS A 2 -5.70 -21.04 -20.92
CA LYS A 2 -5.31 -19.89 -20.07
C LYS A 2 -3.77 -19.87 -20.00
N LYS A 3 -3.14 -18.83 -20.57
CA LYS A 3 -1.76 -18.48 -20.20
C LYS A 3 -1.83 -17.94 -18.77
N GLN A 4 -1.52 -18.77 -17.77
CA GLN A 4 -1.01 -18.25 -16.50
C GLN A 4 0.33 -17.59 -16.84
N SER A 5 0.32 -16.26 -16.97
CA SER A 5 1.54 -15.47 -16.91
C SER A 5 2.11 -15.65 -15.51
N HIS A 6 3.07 -16.56 -15.36
CA HIS A 6 3.99 -16.47 -14.24
C HIS A 6 4.67 -15.10 -14.36
N GLU A 7 4.22 -14.11 -13.57
CA GLU A 7 4.98 -12.88 -13.35
C GLU A 7 6.37 -13.34 -12.92
N LYS A 8 7.36 -13.15 -13.80
CA LYS A 8 8.74 -13.49 -13.49
C LYS A 8 9.12 -12.71 -12.24
N ALA A 9 9.67 -13.40 -11.24
CA ALA A 9 10.39 -12.74 -10.16
C ALA A 9 11.45 -11.85 -10.80
N GLU A 10 11.24 -10.55 -10.74
CA GLU A 10 12.11 -9.57 -11.35
C GLU A 10 13.02 -8.97 -10.27
N ARG A 11 14.32 -9.03 -10.56
CA ARG A 11 15.33 -8.40 -9.72
C ARG A 11 15.16 -6.89 -9.80
N ALA A 12 15.07 -6.21 -8.66
CA ALA A 12 14.99 -4.76 -8.59
C ALA A 12 15.99 -4.17 -7.60
N ASP A 13 16.51 -2.99 -7.93
CA ASP A 13 17.36 -2.18 -7.05
C ASP A 13 16.47 -1.34 -6.12
N ILE A 14 16.85 -1.23 -4.84
CA ILE A 14 16.08 -0.52 -3.83
C ILE A 14 16.75 0.82 -3.52
N TYR A 15 15.95 1.88 -3.57
CA TYR A 15 16.32 3.24 -3.20
C TYR A 15 15.51 3.69 -1.98
N LEU A 16 16.18 4.25 -0.98
CA LEU A 16 15.55 4.89 0.17
C LEU A 16 15.80 6.39 0.10
N ASN A 17 14.73 7.18 -0.08
CA ASN A 17 14.82 8.64 -0.28
C ASN A 17 15.83 9.02 -1.37
N GLY A 18 15.82 8.28 -2.49
CA GLY A 18 16.73 8.48 -3.63
C GLY A 18 18.14 7.91 -3.47
N LYS A 19 18.51 7.37 -2.31
CA LYS A 19 19.81 6.71 -2.11
C LYS A 19 19.71 5.21 -2.35
N TYR A 20 20.55 4.65 -3.22
CA TYR A 20 20.66 3.20 -3.38
C TYR A 20 21.06 2.53 -2.06
N ILE A 21 20.36 1.47 -1.68
CA ILE A 21 20.64 0.72 -0.45
C ILE A 21 20.88 -0.77 -0.65
N ALA A 22 20.20 -1.41 -1.60
CA ALA A 22 20.24 -2.86 -1.78
C ALA A 22 19.62 -3.26 -3.12
N HIS A 23 19.55 -4.56 -3.39
CA HIS A 23 18.72 -5.13 -4.44
C HIS A 23 17.97 -6.36 -3.91
N VAL A 24 16.86 -6.71 -4.55
CA VAL A 24 16.06 -7.92 -4.27
C VAL A 24 15.93 -8.75 -5.53
N GLN A 25 15.76 -10.06 -5.38
CA GLN A 25 15.52 -10.97 -6.50
C GLN A 25 14.06 -11.04 -6.93
N ASP A 26 13.15 -10.71 -6.01
CA ASP A 26 11.69 -10.73 -6.23
C ASP A 26 11.11 -9.41 -5.75
N ALA A 27 10.93 -8.49 -6.69
CA ALA A 27 10.42 -7.16 -6.41
C ALA A 27 8.98 -7.16 -5.89
N LEU A 28 8.09 -7.92 -6.52
CA LEU A 28 6.68 -7.98 -6.16
C LEU A 28 6.48 -8.55 -4.76
N LYS A 29 7.21 -9.62 -4.42
CA LYS A 29 7.17 -10.17 -3.06
C LYS A 29 7.66 -9.14 -2.04
N PHE A 30 8.75 -8.44 -2.30
CA PHE A 30 9.27 -7.42 -1.39
C PHE A 30 8.26 -6.28 -1.16
N VAL A 31 7.66 -5.76 -2.22
CA VAL A 31 6.66 -4.69 -2.14
C VAL A 31 5.43 -5.14 -1.34
N ASN A 32 4.94 -6.35 -1.61
CA ASN A 32 3.81 -6.91 -0.88
C ASN A 32 4.12 -7.14 0.61
N ASP A 33 5.30 -7.67 0.92
CA ASP A 33 5.75 -7.88 2.31
C ASP A 33 5.93 -6.54 3.04
N PHE A 34 6.43 -5.50 2.37
CA PHE A 34 6.53 -4.15 2.91
C PHE A 34 5.14 -3.58 3.24
N LYS A 35 4.20 -3.61 2.29
CA LYS A 35 2.83 -3.11 2.51
C LYS A 35 2.13 -3.87 3.64
N LYS A 36 2.29 -5.20 3.72
CA LYS A 36 1.77 -6.02 4.83
C LYS A 36 2.33 -5.60 6.18
N LYS A 37 3.66 -5.41 6.27
CA LYS A 37 4.31 -4.97 7.51
C LYS A 37 3.85 -3.57 7.94
N ARG A 38 3.68 -2.65 6.99
CA ARG A 38 3.13 -1.30 7.22
C ARG A 38 1.69 -1.36 7.76
N ARG A 39 0.82 -2.15 7.13
CA ARG A 39 -0.58 -2.33 7.55
C ARG A 39 -0.74 -3.06 8.88
N ALA A 40 0.27 -3.83 9.30
CA ALA A 40 0.33 -4.48 10.61
C ALA A 40 0.96 -3.60 11.71
N GLY A 41 1.31 -2.34 11.40
CA GLY A 41 1.95 -1.41 12.36
C GLY A 41 3.43 -1.69 12.64
N LEU A 42 4.06 -2.63 11.93
CA LEU A 42 5.49 -2.95 12.08
C LEU A 42 6.40 -1.95 11.36
N LEU A 43 5.85 -1.19 10.41
CA LEU A 43 6.53 -0.08 9.75
C LEU A 43 5.71 1.20 9.93
N PRO A 44 6.35 2.39 9.98
CA PRO A 44 5.64 3.65 10.08
C PRO A 44 4.65 3.84 8.93
N TYR A 45 3.43 4.27 9.22
CA TYR A 45 2.39 4.51 8.21
C TYR A 45 2.78 5.61 7.21
N GLN A 46 3.78 6.44 7.55
CA GLN A 46 4.35 7.46 6.69
C GLN A 46 5.29 6.92 5.62
N ALA A 47 5.76 5.67 5.74
CA ALA A 47 6.65 5.08 4.75
C ALA A 47 5.84 4.62 3.53
N ASN A 48 6.14 5.16 2.35
CA ASN A 48 5.51 4.77 1.09
C ASN A 48 6.48 3.98 0.22
N ILE A 49 5.94 3.10 -0.62
CA ILE A 49 6.72 2.25 -1.51
C ILE A 49 6.12 2.24 -2.91
N ALA A 50 6.97 2.48 -3.91
CA ALA A 50 6.63 2.42 -5.32
C ALA A 50 7.54 1.43 -6.05
N HIS A 51 6.99 0.73 -7.05
CA HIS A 51 7.69 -0.22 -7.89
C HIS A 51 7.63 0.24 -9.34
N TYR A 52 8.79 0.36 -9.96
CA TYR A 52 8.97 0.72 -11.36
C TYR A 52 9.60 -0.47 -12.11
N PRO A 53 8.78 -1.38 -12.68
CA PRO A 53 9.28 -2.56 -13.38
C PRO A 53 10.22 -2.20 -14.54
N GLU A 54 9.85 -1.17 -15.32
CA GLU A 54 10.63 -0.72 -16.50
C GLU A 54 12.04 -0.23 -16.14
N LEU A 55 12.23 0.30 -14.93
CA LEU A 55 13.53 0.72 -14.43
C LEU A 55 14.20 -0.35 -13.56
N ARG A 56 13.46 -1.42 -13.22
CA ARG A 56 13.79 -2.40 -12.19
C ARG A 56 14.16 -1.73 -10.88
N GLU A 57 13.34 -0.78 -10.45
CA GLU A 57 13.56 0.00 -9.22
C GLU A 57 12.40 -0.16 -8.25
N ILE A 58 12.74 -0.25 -6.97
CA ILE A 58 11.82 -0.05 -5.85
C ILE A 58 12.27 1.21 -5.12
N ARG A 59 11.33 2.14 -4.93
CA ARG A 59 11.59 3.39 -4.23
C ARG A 59 10.79 3.42 -2.95
N ILE A 60 11.48 3.64 -1.84
CA ILE A 60 10.91 3.79 -0.52
C ILE A 60 11.10 5.23 -0.09
N ASN A 61 10.01 5.92 0.21
CA ASN A 61 10.03 7.30 0.67
C ASN A 61 9.57 7.40 2.12
N THR A 62 10.42 8.02 2.94
CA THR A 62 10.18 8.31 4.35
C THR A 62 10.39 9.79 4.69
N SER A 63 10.86 10.60 3.73
CA SER A 63 11.06 12.03 3.89
C SER A 63 9.77 12.78 4.29
N HIS A 64 9.95 13.86 5.04
CA HIS A 64 8.88 14.80 5.40
C HIS A 64 8.48 15.68 4.19
N GLY A 65 7.37 16.42 4.31
CA GLY A 65 6.90 17.36 3.29
C GLY A 65 6.13 16.74 2.12
N ARG A 66 6.14 15.41 1.98
CA ARG A 66 5.32 14.69 0.99
C ARG A 66 3.82 14.81 1.32
N VAL A 67 3.05 15.21 0.31
CA VAL A 67 1.59 15.16 0.36
C VAL A 67 1.14 13.71 0.28
N ARG A 68 0.22 13.33 1.15
CA ARG A 68 -0.34 11.98 1.22
C ARG A 68 -1.84 12.06 1.38
N ARG A 69 -2.55 11.11 0.79
CA ARG A 69 -4.01 11.00 0.84
C ARG A 69 -4.41 9.69 1.55
N PRO A 70 -5.31 9.74 2.54
CA PRO A 70 -5.84 8.52 3.14
C PRO A 70 -6.81 7.81 2.19
N LEU A 71 -6.66 6.50 2.05
CA LEU A 71 -7.51 5.63 1.24
C LEU A 71 -7.95 4.41 2.02
N ILE A 72 -9.15 3.90 1.73
CA ILE A 72 -9.66 2.66 2.31
C ILE A 72 -8.97 1.49 1.61
N ILE A 73 -8.40 0.57 2.39
CA ILE A 73 -7.79 -0.64 1.84
C ILE A 73 -8.90 -1.59 1.38
N VAL A 74 -8.72 -2.16 0.19
CA VAL A 74 -9.56 -3.21 -0.37
C VAL A 74 -8.77 -4.51 -0.40
N GLU A 75 -9.37 -5.60 0.07
CA GLU A 75 -8.80 -6.96 0.00
C GLU A 75 -9.83 -7.89 -0.64
N ASN A 76 -9.43 -8.61 -1.70
CA ASN A 76 -10.28 -9.59 -2.41
C ASN A 76 -11.64 -9.03 -2.85
N GLY A 77 -11.66 -7.80 -3.36
CA GLY A 77 -12.87 -7.09 -3.79
C GLY A 77 -13.79 -6.66 -2.64
N LYS A 78 -13.28 -6.56 -1.41
CA LYS A 78 -14.05 -6.07 -0.26
C LYS A 78 -13.30 -4.94 0.45
N PRO A 79 -13.92 -3.76 0.62
CA PRO A 79 -13.36 -2.70 1.48
C PRO A 79 -13.21 -3.20 2.91
N LYS A 80 -12.06 -2.91 3.55
CA LYS A 80 -11.83 -3.22 4.96
C LYS A 80 -12.61 -2.30 5.90
N LEU A 81 -13.00 -1.11 5.43
CA LEU A 81 -13.90 -0.24 6.18
C LEU A 81 -15.31 -0.81 6.11
N THR A 82 -15.89 -1.15 7.26
CA THR A 82 -17.21 -1.77 7.37
C THR A 82 -18.19 -0.82 8.06
N LYS A 83 -19.48 -1.10 7.96
CA LYS A 83 -20.52 -0.37 8.70
C LYS A 83 -20.30 -0.43 10.21
N GLU A 84 -19.78 -1.54 10.73
CA GLU A 84 -19.45 -1.68 12.16
C GLU A 84 -18.38 -0.67 12.59
N HIS A 85 -17.31 -0.49 11.81
CA HIS A 85 -16.29 0.52 12.09
C HIS A 85 -16.91 1.94 12.12
N ILE A 86 -17.82 2.24 11.20
CA ILE A 86 -18.51 3.55 11.16
C ILE A 86 -19.37 3.77 12.40
N GLU A 87 -20.11 2.75 12.85
CA GLU A 87 -20.91 2.87 14.08
C GLU A 87 -20.04 3.01 15.34
N LYS A 88 -18.91 2.30 15.41
CA LYS A 88 -17.93 2.46 16.49
C LYS A 88 -17.31 3.86 16.51
N LEU A 89 -17.00 4.43 15.34
CA LEU A 89 -16.53 5.81 15.21
C LEU A 89 -17.57 6.81 15.72
N LYS A 90 -18.84 6.66 15.34
CA LYS A 90 -19.93 7.54 15.80
C LYS A 90 -20.11 7.53 17.32
N LYS A 91 -19.85 6.40 17.95
CA LYS A 91 -19.90 6.22 19.41
C LYS A 91 -18.61 6.64 20.11
N ASN A 92 -17.59 7.09 19.38
CA ASN A 92 -16.24 7.37 19.89
C ASN A 92 -15.57 6.16 20.57
N GLU A 93 -15.94 4.94 20.17
CA GLU A 93 -15.29 3.70 20.66
C GLU A 93 -13.94 3.46 19.98
N ILE A 94 -13.80 3.95 18.74
CA ILE A 94 -12.55 3.98 17.97
C ILE A 94 -12.36 5.37 17.39
N ASP A 95 -11.13 5.70 17.01
CA ASP A 95 -10.78 6.98 16.39
C ASP A 95 -10.14 6.78 15.01
N TRP A 96 -9.70 7.87 14.39
CA TRP A 96 -9.00 7.81 13.10
C TRP A 96 -7.69 7.01 13.19
N SER A 97 -6.94 7.19 14.28
CA SER A 97 -5.68 6.49 14.54
C SER A 97 -5.89 4.98 14.56
N TYR A 98 -6.99 4.51 15.15
CA TYR A 98 -7.39 3.11 15.14
C TYR A 98 -7.51 2.58 13.69
N LEU A 99 -8.19 3.29 12.79
CA LEU A 99 -8.36 2.85 11.40
C LEU A 99 -7.01 2.72 10.66
N VAL A 100 -6.08 3.63 10.92
CA VAL A 100 -4.74 3.62 10.32
C VAL A 100 -3.92 2.46 10.89
N ASN A 101 -3.88 2.34 12.22
CA ASN A 101 -3.06 1.33 12.92
C ASN A 101 -3.53 -0.11 12.70
N HIS A 102 -4.81 -0.31 12.40
CA HIS A 102 -5.38 -1.62 12.09
C HIS A 102 -5.42 -1.94 10.59
N GLY A 103 -4.78 -1.10 9.75
CA GLY A 103 -4.71 -1.32 8.31
C GLY A 103 -6.08 -1.38 7.65
N ILE A 104 -7.00 -0.51 8.09
CA ILE A 104 -8.32 -0.28 7.46
C ILE A 104 -8.20 0.86 6.45
N ILE A 105 -7.45 1.91 6.82
CA ILE A 105 -7.07 3.04 5.97
C ILE A 105 -5.55 3.07 5.85
N GLU A 106 -5.03 3.45 4.67
CA GLU A 106 -3.62 3.73 4.48
C GLU A 106 -3.38 5.08 3.82
N TYR A 107 -2.25 5.70 4.14
CA TYR A 107 -1.80 6.92 3.49
C TYR A 107 -0.95 6.56 2.29
N LEU A 108 -1.34 7.01 1.10
CA LEU A 108 -0.52 6.92 -0.11
C LEU A 108 0.04 8.29 -0.45
N ASP A 109 1.31 8.35 -0.84
CA ASP A 109 1.86 9.52 -1.53
C ASP A 109 1.59 9.39 -3.03
N THR A 110 1.93 10.44 -3.78
CA THR A 110 1.75 10.47 -5.23
C THR A 110 2.44 9.30 -5.93
N GLU A 111 3.62 8.87 -5.47
CA GLU A 111 4.39 7.80 -6.12
C GLU A 111 3.74 6.43 -5.93
N GLU A 112 3.28 6.10 -4.71
CA GLU A 112 2.57 4.84 -4.44
C GLU A 112 1.14 4.84 -5.03
N GLU A 113 0.52 6.01 -5.19
CA GLU A 113 -0.80 6.17 -5.83
C GLU A 113 -0.77 5.77 -7.31
N GLU A 114 0.27 6.13 -8.06
CA GLU A 114 0.49 5.71 -9.46
C GLU A 114 0.67 4.18 -9.61
N ASN A 115 0.92 3.47 -8.51
CA ASN A 115 1.05 2.01 -8.47
C ASN A 115 -0.17 1.32 -7.86
N SER A 116 -1.28 2.04 -7.73
CA SER A 116 -2.48 1.58 -7.06
C SER A 116 -3.69 1.68 -8.00
N TYR A 117 -4.51 0.63 -8.03
CA TYR A 117 -5.78 0.66 -8.75
C TYR A 117 -6.90 1.10 -7.81
N ILE A 118 -7.39 2.33 -8.00
CA ILE A 118 -8.32 2.99 -7.08
C ILE A 118 -9.74 2.96 -7.67
N ALA A 119 -10.65 2.33 -6.93
CA ALA A 119 -12.08 2.45 -7.16
C ALA A 119 -12.60 3.79 -6.62
N LEU A 120 -13.42 4.50 -7.39
CA LEU A 120 -14.02 5.77 -6.96
C LEU A 120 -15.19 5.54 -6.02
N THR A 121 -15.99 4.51 -6.31
CA THR A 121 -17.15 4.13 -5.50
C THR A 121 -17.04 2.68 -5.04
N PRO A 122 -17.74 2.28 -3.95
CA PRO A 122 -17.79 0.89 -3.51
C PRO A 122 -18.30 -0.08 -4.59
N GLU A 123 -19.14 0.40 -5.51
CA GLU A 123 -19.71 -0.38 -6.61
C GLU A 123 -18.66 -0.69 -7.70
N ASP A 124 -17.63 0.13 -7.83
CA ASP A 124 -16.53 -0.06 -8.79
C ASP A 124 -15.46 -1.06 -8.29
N VAL A 125 -15.60 -1.55 -7.07
CA VAL A 125 -14.63 -2.49 -6.47
C VAL A 125 -14.70 -3.84 -7.19
N THR A 126 -13.59 -4.19 -7.86
CA THR A 126 -13.43 -5.46 -8.57
C THR A 126 -12.56 -6.45 -7.78
N LYS A 127 -12.55 -7.72 -8.22
CA LYS A 127 -11.73 -8.81 -7.64
C LYS A 127 -10.46 -9.04 -8.45
#